data_AF-A0A368YAU1-F1
#
_entry.id   AF-A0A368YAU1-F1
#
_cell.length_a   1.000
_cell.length_b   1.000
_cell.length_c   1.000
_cell.angle_alpha   90.00
_cell.angle_beta   90.00
_cell.angle_gamma   90.00
#
_symmetry.space_group_name_H-M   'P 1'
#
loop_
_entity.id
_entity.type
_entity.pdbx_description
1 polymer ?
#
loop_
_entity_poly.entity_id
_entity_poly.type
_entity_poly.pdbx_seq_one_letter_code
_entity_poly.pdbx_strand_id
1 'polypeptide(L)'
;MYVDLNWVYRIKKQPIPDSLKDQYGPMIDTNNRLPIIKGKSLNTLISEYEGVLNKFEDICKQLADAALDKVVTFGHENEKQATIRWGIWHMADHSRYHQAHINQLRKWYKEKTFQTKV
;
A
#
# COMPACT_ATOMS: atom_id res chain seq x y z
N MET A 1 -1.11 1.20 -1.42
CA MET A 1 -2.37 0.48 -1.75
C MET A 1 -2.19 -1.04 -1.76
N TYR A 2 -1.57 -1.66 -2.78
CA TYR A 2 -1.45 -3.13 -2.79
C TYR A 2 -0.50 -3.69 -1.71
N VAL A 3 0.57 -2.94 -1.38
CA VAL A 3 1.48 -3.24 -0.25
C VAL A 3 0.72 -3.27 1.08
N ASP A 4 -0.11 -2.26 1.33
CA ASP A 4 -0.92 -2.10 2.53
C ASP A 4 -1.98 -3.22 2.64
N LEU A 5 -2.67 -3.54 1.53
CA LEU A 5 -3.61 -4.67 1.45
C LEU A 5 -2.92 -5.99 1.80
N ASN A 6 -1.69 -6.16 1.33
CA ASN A 6 -0.86 -7.32 1.61
C ASN A 6 -0.56 -7.47 3.12
N TRP A 7 -0.37 -6.37 3.84
CA TRP A 7 -0.20 -6.39 5.29
C TRP A 7 -1.51 -6.67 6.02
N VAL A 8 -2.62 -6.05 5.62
CA VAL A 8 -3.98 -6.32 6.14
C VAL A 8 -4.26 -7.83 6.16
N TYR A 9 -4.01 -8.53 5.05
CA TYR A 9 -4.31 -9.96 4.95
C TYR A 9 -3.27 -10.86 5.66
N ARG A 10 -2.02 -10.42 5.77
CA ARG A 10 -1.01 -11.09 6.63
C ARG A 10 -1.39 -11.05 8.10
N ILE A 11 -1.86 -9.90 8.59
CA ILE A 11 -2.30 -9.75 9.99
C ILE A 11 -3.54 -10.64 10.25
N LYS A 12 -4.45 -10.73 9.28
CA LYS A 12 -5.61 -11.65 9.32
C LYS A 12 -5.24 -13.13 9.24
N LYS A 13 -4.00 -13.48 8.84
CA LYS A 13 -3.58 -14.85 8.51
C LYS A 13 -4.49 -15.51 7.46
N GLN A 14 -4.93 -14.72 6.48
CA GLN A 14 -5.83 -15.17 5.41
C GLN A 14 -5.22 -14.83 4.05
N PRO A 15 -5.47 -15.64 3.02
CA PRO A 15 -5.09 -15.27 1.66
C PRO A 15 -5.91 -14.05 1.21
N ILE A 16 -5.32 -13.23 0.33
CA ILE A 16 -6.05 -12.14 -0.33
C ILE A 16 -7.07 -12.80 -1.30
N PRO A 17 -8.37 -12.47 -1.21
CA PRO A 17 -9.37 -12.92 -2.17
C PRO A 17 -9.03 -12.49 -3.60
N ASP A 18 -9.32 -13.34 -4.58
CA ASP A 18 -8.99 -13.06 -5.98
C ASP A 18 -9.66 -11.78 -6.50
N SER A 19 -10.89 -11.50 -6.07
CA SER A 19 -11.57 -10.23 -6.40
C SER A 19 -10.79 -8.99 -5.97
N LEU A 20 -10.05 -9.04 -4.87
CA LEU A 20 -9.21 -7.92 -4.43
C LEU A 20 -7.87 -7.89 -5.16
N LYS A 21 -7.32 -9.05 -5.54
CA LYS A 21 -6.11 -9.10 -6.39
C LYS A 21 -6.40 -8.47 -7.74
N ASP A 22 -7.56 -8.77 -8.33
CA ASP A 22 -7.98 -8.22 -9.61
C ASP A 22 -8.23 -6.71 -9.53
N GLN A 23 -8.90 -6.26 -8.46
CA GLN A 23 -9.24 -4.85 -8.27
C GLN A 23 -8.01 -3.96 -8.06
N TYR A 24 -7.07 -4.40 -7.21
CA TYR A 24 -5.95 -3.59 -6.76
C TYR A 24 -4.66 -3.87 -7.54
N GLY A 25 -4.65 -4.91 -8.37
CA GLY A 25 -3.53 -5.31 -9.21
C GLY A 25 -2.42 -6.02 -8.43
N PRO A 26 -1.45 -6.63 -9.13
CA PRO A 26 -0.35 -7.34 -8.48
C PRO A 26 0.72 -6.38 -7.91
N MET A 27 1.70 -6.93 -7.19
CA MET A 27 2.84 -6.16 -6.66
C MET A 27 3.86 -5.81 -7.75
N ILE A 28 4.02 -6.71 -8.71
CA ILE A 28 4.89 -6.60 -9.88
C ILE A 28 4.11 -7.07 -11.11
N ASP A 29 4.41 -6.49 -12.27
CA ASP A 29 3.87 -6.95 -13.54
C ASP A 29 4.55 -8.24 -14.02
N THR A 30 4.13 -8.77 -15.17
CA THR A 30 4.68 -9.99 -15.77
C THR A 30 6.16 -9.88 -16.17
N ASN A 31 6.74 -8.67 -16.16
CA ASN A 31 8.13 -8.39 -16.49
C ASN A 31 8.95 -8.00 -15.24
N ASN A 32 8.46 -8.30 -14.03
CA ASN A 32 9.07 -7.93 -12.74
C ASN A 32 9.25 -6.41 -12.53
N ARG A 33 8.35 -5.60 -13.10
CA ARG A 33 8.35 -4.13 -12.92
C ARG A 33 7.19 -3.68 -12.05
N LEU A 34 7.26 -2.44 -11.57
CA LEU A 34 6.12 -1.82 -10.91
C LEU A 34 4.95 -1.68 -11.91
N PRO A 35 3.72 -2.12 -11.57
CA PRO A 35 2.59 -2.02 -12.46
C PRO A 35 2.24 -0.55 -12.76
N ILE A 36 2.01 -0.26 -14.04
CA ILE A 36 1.53 1.06 -14.47
C ILE A 36 0.01 1.07 -14.42
N ILE A 37 -0.55 1.99 -13.62
CA ILE A 37 -1.99 2.22 -13.57
C ILE A 37 -2.39 3.09 -14.78
N LYS A 38 -3.32 2.60 -15.61
CA LYS A 38 -3.86 3.31 -16.77
C LYS A 38 -5.39 3.33 -16.70
N GLY A 39 -6.00 4.42 -17.18
CA GLY A 39 -7.46 4.52 -17.33
C GLY A 39 -8.28 4.63 -16.03
N LYS A 40 -7.64 4.74 -14.86
CA LYS A 40 -8.33 5.03 -13.59
C LYS A 40 -8.26 6.52 -13.25
N SER A 41 -9.38 7.07 -12.78
CA SER A 41 -9.42 8.44 -12.28
C SER A 41 -8.68 8.56 -10.94
N LEU A 42 -8.19 9.76 -10.61
CA LEU A 42 -7.58 10.02 -9.31
C LEU A 42 -8.56 9.74 -8.15
N ASN A 43 -9.82 10.16 -8.29
CA ASN A 43 -10.85 9.95 -7.27
C ASN A 43 -11.08 8.46 -7.02
N THR A 44 -11.13 7.65 -8.08
CA THR A 44 -11.23 6.19 -7.96
C THR A 44 -10.07 5.62 -7.16
N LEU A 45 -8.84 6.06 -7.43
CA LEU A 45 -7.65 5.59 -6.71
C LEU A 45 -7.67 5.98 -5.23
N ILE A 46 -8.13 7.19 -4.91
CA ILE A 46 -8.26 7.67 -3.54
C ILE A 46 -9.30 6.82 -2.79
N SER A 47 -10.51 6.68 -3.35
CA SER A 47 -11.58 5.89 -2.71
C SER A 47 -11.22 4.40 -2.58
N GLU A 48 -10.52 3.84 -3.57
CA GLU A 48 -9.98 2.48 -3.50
C GLU A 48 -8.99 2.31 -2.34
N TYR A 49 -8.11 3.29 -2.13
CA TYR A 49 -7.14 3.27 -1.04
C TYR A 49 -7.78 3.51 0.32
N GLU A 50 -8.75 4.42 0.44
CA GLU A 50 -9.57 4.60 1.65
C GLU A 50 -10.22 3.27 2.06
N GLY A 51 -10.73 2.50 1.09
CA GLY A 51 -11.26 1.16 1.36
C GLY A 51 -10.24 0.18 1.97
N VAL A 52 -8.96 0.29 1.61
CA VAL A 52 -7.87 -0.51 2.21
C VAL A 52 -7.55 -0.01 3.63
N LEU A 53 -7.52 1.30 3.84
CA LEU A 53 -7.28 1.90 5.16
C LEU A 53 -8.40 1.55 6.15
N ASN A 54 -9.66 1.56 5.73
CA ASN A 54 -10.78 1.14 6.57
C ASN A 54 -10.64 -0.35 6.98
N LYS A 55 -10.25 -1.22 6.05
CA LYS A 55 -9.98 -2.64 6.38
C LYS A 55 -8.83 -2.80 7.36
N PHE A 56 -7.82 -1.94 7.29
CA PHE A 56 -6.71 -1.93 8.23
C PHE A 56 -7.16 -1.43 9.61
N GLU A 57 -7.93 -0.35 9.66
CA GLU A 57 -8.50 0.20 10.89
C GLU A 57 -9.35 -0.85 11.63
N ASP A 58 -10.22 -1.57 10.89
CA ASP A 58 -11.05 -2.64 11.46
C ASP A 58 -10.23 -3.77 12.09
N ILE A 59 -9.08 -4.11 11.48
CA ILE A 59 -8.15 -5.10 12.06
C ILE A 59 -7.51 -4.54 13.32
N CYS A 60 -7.03 -3.30 13.30
CA CYS A 60 -6.40 -2.67 14.45
C CYS A 60 -7.32 -2.64 15.68
N LYS A 61 -8.63 -2.39 15.47
CA LYS A 61 -9.65 -2.43 16.55
C LYS A 61 -9.79 -3.80 17.21
N GLN A 62 -9.43 -4.87 16.52
CA GLN A 62 -9.55 -6.26 17.00
C GLN A 62 -8.21 -6.82 17.51
N LEU A 63 -7.11 -6.09 17.33
CA LEU A 63 -5.77 -6.58 17.61
C LEU A 63 -5.40 -6.32 19.07
N ALA A 64 -5.16 -7.39 19.84
CA ALA A 64 -4.61 -7.27 21.19
C ALA A 64 -3.11 -6.98 21.14
N ASP A 65 -2.59 -6.25 22.13
CA ASP A 65 -1.16 -5.89 22.21
C ASP A 65 -0.23 -7.10 22.15
N ALA A 66 -0.57 -8.20 22.83
CA ALA A 66 0.20 -9.44 22.80
C ALA A 66 0.28 -10.07 21.40
N ALA A 67 -0.64 -9.73 20.49
CA ALA A 67 -0.58 -10.19 19.10
C ALA A 67 0.45 -9.42 18.26
N LEU A 68 0.88 -8.23 18.69
CA LEU A 68 1.84 -7.39 17.95
C LEU A 68 3.19 -8.08 17.75
N ASP A 69 3.56 -8.99 18.66
CA ASP A 69 4.85 -9.70 18.61
C ASP A 69 4.77 -11.01 17.80
N LYS A 70 3.59 -11.39 17.28
CA LYS A 70 3.45 -12.54 16.38
C LYS A 70 4.21 -12.28 15.08
N VAL A 71 4.96 -13.28 14.64
CA VAL A 71 5.71 -13.25 13.38
C VAL A 71 4.81 -13.67 12.21
N VAL A 72 4.92 -12.95 11.11
CA VAL A 72 4.31 -13.25 9.81
C VAL A 72 5.39 -13.27 8.73
N THR A 73 5.14 -14.02 7.65
CA THR A 73 6.03 -14.05 6.49
C THR A 73 5.63 -13.00 5.45
N PHE A 74 6.61 -12.44 4.75
CA PHE A 74 6.42 -11.41 3.73
C PHE A 74 7.55 -11.44 2.70
N GLY A 75 7.44 -10.59 1.67
CA GLY A 75 8.40 -10.55 0.56
C GLY A 75 7.97 -11.41 -0.63
N HIS A 76 8.88 -11.59 -1.59
CA HIS A 76 8.64 -12.41 -2.78
C HIS A 76 8.69 -13.89 -2.40
N GLU A 77 7.58 -14.61 -2.56
CA GLU A 77 7.42 -16.00 -2.13
C GLU A 77 7.46 -16.21 -0.59
N ASN A 78 7.25 -15.14 0.19
CA ASN A 78 7.20 -15.19 1.67
C ASN A 78 8.52 -15.64 2.32
N GLU A 79 9.64 -15.26 1.72
CA GLU A 79 11.03 -15.55 2.12
C GLU A 79 11.50 -14.77 3.34
N LYS A 80 10.84 -13.66 3.71
CA LYS A 80 11.19 -12.81 4.86
C LYS A 80 10.21 -12.99 6.01
N GLN A 81 10.64 -12.61 7.20
CA GLN A 81 9.84 -12.66 8.43
C GLN A 81 9.88 -11.32 9.17
N ALA A 82 8.75 -10.92 9.73
CA ALA A 82 8.64 -9.73 10.57
C ALA A 82 7.50 -9.88 11.57
N THR A 83 7.54 -9.12 12.67
CA THR A 83 6.42 -9.05 13.61
C THR A 83 5.27 -8.23 13.03
N ILE A 84 4.05 -8.44 13.52
CA ILE A 84 2.89 -7.59 13.17
C ILE A 84 3.18 -6.12 13.53
N ARG A 85 3.83 -5.87 14.66
CA ARG A 85 4.30 -4.54 15.07
C ARG A 85 5.15 -3.89 13.97
N TRP A 86 6.14 -4.62 13.46
CA TRP A 86 7.00 -4.14 12.38
C TRP A 86 6.19 -3.86 11.12
N GLY A 87 5.24 -4.73 10.76
CA GLY A 87 4.35 -4.54 9.62
C GLY A 87 3.54 -3.24 9.68
N ILE A 88 2.98 -2.94 10.84
CA ILE A 88 2.22 -1.70 11.07
C ILE A 88 3.13 -0.46 10.91
N TRP A 89 4.32 -0.49 11.51
CA TRP A 89 5.29 0.61 11.35
C TRP A 89 5.76 0.77 9.91
N HIS A 90 5.99 -0.33 9.20
CA HIS A 90 6.37 -0.34 7.80
C HIS A 90 5.28 0.30 6.92
N MET A 91 4.00 -0.01 7.14
CA MET A 91 2.90 0.64 6.41
C MET A 91 2.85 2.15 6.65
N ALA A 92 3.02 2.59 7.90
CA ALA A 92 3.01 3.99 8.26
C ALA A 92 4.17 4.76 7.61
N ASP A 93 5.39 4.21 7.66
CA ASP A 93 6.56 4.79 7.03
C ASP A 93 6.44 4.84 5.50
N HIS A 94 5.98 3.75 4.89
CA HIS A 94 5.74 3.67 3.45
C HIS A 94 4.74 4.74 2.97
N SER A 95 3.68 4.97 3.74
CA SER A 95 2.68 6.01 3.44
C SER A 95 3.29 7.42 3.48
N ARG A 96 4.09 7.71 4.52
CA ARG A 96 4.80 8.99 4.66
C ARG A 96 5.81 9.21 3.53
N TYR A 97 6.57 8.17 3.18
CA TYR A 97 7.54 8.19 2.10
C TYR A 97 6.91 8.57 0.76
N HIS A 98 5.81 7.89 0.38
CA HIS A 98 5.11 8.21 -0.87
C HIS A 98 4.45 9.58 -0.85
N GLN A 99 3.91 10.00 0.30
CA GLN A 99 3.34 11.35 0.43
C GLN A 99 4.40 12.43 0.18
N ALA A 100 5.62 12.25 0.70
CA ALA A 100 6.72 13.18 0.47
C ALA A 100 7.09 13.26 -1.03
N HIS A 101 7.17 12.11 -1.71
CA HIS A 101 7.43 12.06 -3.15
C HIS A 101 6.34 12.73 -3.97
N ILE A 102 5.06 12.46 -3.66
CA ILE A 102 3.92 13.11 -4.33
C ILE A 102 4.01 14.63 -4.16
N ASN A 103 4.33 15.12 -2.95
CA ASN A 103 4.50 16.55 -2.71
C ASN A 103 5.62 17.15 -3.56
N GLN A 104 6.76 16.47 -3.68
CA GLN A 104 7.87 16.92 -4.51
C GLN A 104 7.51 16.95 -6.00
N LEU A 105 6.84 15.91 -6.50
CA LEU A 105 6.38 15.84 -7.90
C LEU A 105 5.38 16.97 -8.22
N ARG A 106 4.46 17.25 -7.30
CA ARG A 106 3.51 18.36 -7.44
C ARG A 106 4.22 19.71 -7.51
N LYS A 107 5.26 19.92 -6.69
CA LYS A 107 6.08 21.13 -6.72
C LYS A 107 6.76 21.28 -8.09
N TRP A 108 7.49 20.27 -8.55
CA TRP A 108 8.17 20.31 -9.85
C TRP A 108 7.22 20.50 -11.03
N TYR A 109 6.03 19.88 -11.00
CA TYR A 109 5.04 20.06 -12.05
C TYR A 109 4.58 21.51 -12.16
N LYS A 110 4.30 22.16 -11.01
CA LYS A 110 3.95 23.59 -10.97
C LYS A 110 5.07 24.44 -11.54
N GLU A 111 6.31 24.24 -11.08
CA GLU A 111 7.49 24.99 -11.54
C GLU A 111 7.71 24.85 -13.06
N LYS A 112 7.62 23.65 -13.62
CA LYS A 112 7.71 23.43 -15.07
C LYS A 112 6.58 24.10 -15.85
N THR A 113 5.36 24.09 -15.30
CA THR A 113 4.21 24.77 -15.92
C THR A 113 4.39 26.29 -15.93
N PHE A 114 5.07 26.86 -14.92
CA PHE A 114 5.43 28.28 -14.91
C PHE A 114 6.55 28.61 -15.91
N GLN A 115 7.50 27.70 -16.13
CA GLN A 115 8.59 27.90 -17.11
C GLN A 115 8.14 27.78 -18.57
N THR A 116 7.02 27.11 -18.85
CA THR A 116 6.49 26.90 -20.22
C THR A 116 5.44 27.94 -20.63
N LYS A 117 5.10 28.89 -19.75
CA LYS A 117 4.13 29.97 -19.99
C LYS A 117 4.78 31.35 -20.23
N VAL A 118 6.08 31.39 -20.52
CA VAL A 118 6.83 32.60 -20.87
C VAL A 118 7.19 32.56 -22.35
#